data_AF-A0AA39NTU0-F1
#
_entry.id   AF-A0AA39NTU0-F1
#
_cell.length_a   1.000
_cell.length_b   1.000
_cell.length_c   1.000
_cell.angle_alpha   90.00
_cell.angle_beta   90.00
_cell.angle_gamma   90.00
#
_symmetry.space_group_name_H-M   'P 1'
#
loop_
_entity.id
_entity.type
_entity.pdbx_description
1 polymer ?
#
loop_
_entity_poly.entity_id
_entity_poly.type
_entity_poly.pdbx_seq_one_letter_code
_entity_poly.pdbx_strand_id
1 'polypeptide(L)'
;MLDSQPVMAKIFDPLYFIDPDKGTDPFPLLDLCVSHEAKAYRWLAPLQGTQVLRCRGLFISMLPSQGNHTMYVLLEHVPGQDVCYLVPAPTSPSLCLAHRTAIVDAALNVFYDILMCGVKQRDMAPRNLII
;
A
#
# COMPACT_ATOMS: atom_id res chain seq x y z
N MET A 1 10.12 25.61 -10.47
CA MET A 1 9.73 24.35 -11.13
C MET A 1 9.36 23.39 -10.01
N LEU A 2 8.09 22.98 -9.90
CA LEU A 2 7.77 21.82 -9.08
C LEU A 2 8.29 20.62 -9.85
N ASP A 3 9.30 19.94 -9.31
CA ASP A 3 9.69 18.62 -9.81
C ASP A 3 8.44 17.73 -9.72
N SER A 4 7.87 17.36 -10.86
CA SER A 4 6.75 16.43 -10.92
C SER A 4 7.27 15.05 -10.53
N GLN A 5 7.36 14.81 -9.23
CA GLN A 5 7.68 13.49 -8.71
C GLN A 5 6.58 12.51 -9.12
N PRO A 6 6.94 11.30 -9.58
CA PRO A 6 5.97 10.31 -10.01
C PRO A 6 5.04 9.95 -8.84
N VAL A 7 3.76 9.80 -9.17
CA VAL A 7 2.69 9.39 -8.26
C VAL A 7 2.09 8.09 -8.79
N MET A 8 1.91 7.11 -7.93
CA MET A 8 1.19 5.89 -8.23
C MET A 8 -0.30 6.08 -7.88
N ALA A 9 -1.17 5.62 -8.76
CA ALA A 9 -2.61 5.57 -8.53
C ALA A 9 -3.02 4.13 -8.22
N LYS A 10 -3.49 3.88 -7.00
CA LYS A 10 -4.15 2.63 -6.63
C LYS A 10 -5.64 2.78 -6.88
N ILE A 11 -6.15 2.00 -7.84
CA ILE A 11 -7.54 2.04 -8.27
C ILE A 11 -8.29 0.91 -7.56
N PHE A 12 -9.40 1.27 -6.93
CA PHE A 12 -10.30 0.35 -6.26
C PHE A 12 -11.62 0.34 -7.03
N ASP A 13 -11.87 -0.77 -7.70
CA ASP A 13 -13.05 -0.99 -8.52
C ASP A 13 -13.86 -2.15 -7.92
N PRO A 14 -15.11 -1.93 -7.50
CA PRO A 14 -15.93 -2.97 -6.87
C PRO A 14 -16.26 -4.11 -7.83
N LEU A 15 -16.25 -3.89 -9.15
CA LEU A 15 -16.51 -4.94 -10.14
C LEU A 15 -15.33 -5.92 -10.30
N TYR A 16 -14.11 -5.50 -9.94
CA TYR A 16 -12.92 -6.35 -9.96
C TYR A 16 -12.42 -6.67 -8.54
N PHE A 17 -13.22 -6.37 -7.52
CA PHE A 17 -12.86 -6.66 -6.14
C PHE A 17 -13.08 -8.14 -5.83
N ILE A 18 -12.00 -8.87 -5.53
CA ILE A 18 -12.07 -10.29 -5.18
C ILE A 18 -12.38 -10.39 -3.68
N ASP A 19 -13.60 -10.79 -3.34
CA ASP A 19 -13.99 -11.11 -1.97
C ASP A 19 -13.31 -12.41 -1.50
N PRO A 20 -12.43 -12.37 -0.49
CA PRO A 20 -11.78 -13.57 0.04
C PRO A 20 -12.78 -14.52 0.73
N ASP A 21 -13.90 -14.02 1.26
CA ASP A 21 -14.86 -14.80 2.05
C ASP A 21 -16.03 -15.34 1.20
N LYS A 22 -16.02 -15.09 -0.12
CA LYS A 22 -17.02 -15.53 -1.12
C LYS A 22 -18.47 -15.38 -0.64
N GLY A 23 -19.05 -14.20 -0.82
CA GLY A 23 -20.50 -14.00 -0.65
C GLY A 23 -20.88 -12.63 -0.10
N THR A 24 -19.89 -11.78 0.18
CA THR A 24 -20.08 -10.39 0.56
C THR A 24 -20.31 -9.55 -0.69
N ASP A 25 -21.26 -8.62 -0.63
CA ASP A 25 -21.42 -7.61 -1.67
C ASP A 25 -20.12 -6.79 -1.79
N PRO A 26 -19.46 -6.78 -2.97
CA PRO A 26 -18.16 -6.13 -3.14
C PRO A 26 -18.23 -4.60 -2.99
N PHE A 27 -19.39 -3.98 -3.19
CA PHE A 27 -19.55 -2.53 -3.08
C PHE A 27 -19.33 -2.03 -1.63
N PRO A 28 -20.14 -2.45 -0.63
CA PRO A 28 -19.93 -2.02 0.76
C PRO A 28 -18.63 -2.56 1.36
N LEU A 29 -18.15 -3.72 0.91
CA LEU A 29 -16.86 -4.26 1.36
C LEU A 29 -15.70 -3.37 0.90
N LEU A 30 -15.72 -2.93 -0.37
CA LEU A 30 -14.71 -2.01 -0.90
C LEU A 30 -14.76 -0.65 -0.18
N ASP A 31 -15.95 -0.10 0.05
CA ASP A 31 -16.13 1.15 0.81
C ASP A 31 -15.47 1.04 2.20
N LEU A 32 -15.66 -0.08 2.89
CA LEU A 32 -15.06 -0.35 4.19
C LEU A 32 -13.53 -0.46 4.09
N CYS A 33 -13.00 -1.21 3.12
CA CYS A 33 -11.57 -1.38 2.90
C CYS A 33 -10.88 -0.03 2.62
N VAL A 34 -11.41 0.76 1.70
CA VAL A 34 -10.88 2.08 1.33
C VAL A 34 -10.97 3.05 2.51
N SER A 35 -12.07 3.02 3.28
CA SER A 35 -12.23 3.84 4.48
C SER A 35 -11.19 3.50 5.56
N HIS A 36 -10.89 2.21 5.76
CA HIS A 36 -9.84 1.78 6.67
C HIS A 36 -8.46 2.24 6.21
N GLU A 37 -8.14 2.11 4.92
CA GLU A 37 -6.85 2.53 4.36
C GLU A 37 -6.66 4.06 4.48
N ALA A 38 -7.67 4.85 4.12
CA ALA A 38 -7.62 6.31 4.28
C ALA A 38 -7.50 6.74 5.75
N LYS A 39 -8.18 6.05 6.68
CA LYS A 39 -8.06 6.31 8.11
C LYS A 39 -6.68 5.95 8.65
N ALA A 40 -6.09 4.84 8.19
CA ALA A 40 -4.74 4.44 8.57
C ALA A 40 -3.72 5.52 8.17
N TYR A 41 -3.80 6.07 6.95
CA TYR A 41 -2.92 7.16 6.52
C TYR A 41 -3.01 8.40 7.41
N ARG A 42 -4.21 8.74 7.93
CA ARG A 42 -4.36 9.85 8.88
C ARG A 42 -3.63 9.60 10.19
N TRP A 43 -3.67 8.36 10.68
CA TRP A 43 -3.00 7.97 11.94
C TRP A 43 -1.49 7.86 11.76
N LEU A 44 -1.05 7.46 10.57
CA LEU A 44 0.36 7.35 10.19
C LEU A 44 0.98 8.66 9.70
N ALA A 45 0.28 9.79 9.83
CA ALA A 45 0.78 11.10 9.43
C ALA A 45 2.23 11.40 9.90
N PRO A 46 2.67 11.03 11.13
CA PRO A 46 4.05 11.25 11.57
C PRO A 46 5.11 10.44 10.79
N LEU A 47 4.72 9.33 10.15
CA LEU A 47 5.61 8.39 9.46
C LEU A 47 5.61 8.59 7.93
N GLN A 48 4.73 9.44 7.40
CA GLN A 48 4.55 9.61 5.96
C GLN A 48 5.74 10.32 5.30
N GLY A 49 6.25 9.71 4.23
CA GLY A 49 7.40 10.19 3.46
C GLY A 49 8.75 9.84 4.08
N THR A 50 8.77 9.05 5.16
CA THR A 50 9.99 8.52 5.77
C THR A 50 9.94 7.01 5.89
N GLN A 51 8.97 6.47 6.63
CA GLN A 51 8.81 5.03 6.86
C GLN A 51 7.57 4.46 6.17
N VAL A 52 6.56 5.31 5.95
CA VAL A 52 5.32 4.98 5.26
C VAL A 52 5.23 5.86 4.02
N LEU A 53 4.64 5.34 2.94
CA LEU A 53 4.41 6.11 1.72
C LEU A 53 3.61 7.38 2.00
N ARG A 54 3.88 8.44 1.22
CA ARG A 54 3.11 9.68 1.35
C ARG A 54 1.82 9.56 0.56
N CYS A 55 0.70 9.53 1.27
CA CYS A 55 -0.63 9.61 0.67
C CYS A 55 -0.94 11.06 0.28
N ARG A 56 -1.21 11.29 -1.00
CA ARG A 56 -1.59 12.60 -1.56
C ARG A 56 -3.09 12.84 -1.46
N GLY A 57 -3.89 11.79 -1.40
CA GLY A 57 -5.33 11.88 -1.23
C GLY A 57 -6.06 10.66 -1.75
N LEU A 58 -7.30 10.53 -1.28
CA LEU A 58 -8.29 9.59 -1.78
C LEU A 58 -9.32 10.38 -2.59
N PHE A 59 -9.54 9.96 -3.83
CA PHE A 59 -10.47 10.56 -4.76
C PHE A 59 -11.55 9.56 -5.14
N ILE A 60 -12.69 10.11 -5.55
CA ILE A 60 -13.83 9.32 -6.03
C ILE A 60 -13.99 9.64 -7.52
N SER A 61 -14.17 8.61 -8.33
CA SER A 61 -14.43 8.74 -9.75
C SER A 61 -15.62 7.85 -10.14
N MET A 62 -16.27 8.20 -11.25
CA MET A 62 -17.29 7.37 -11.89
C MET A 62 -16.79 7.02 -13.28
N LEU A 63 -16.96 5.77 -13.71
CA LEU A 63 -16.63 5.34 -15.07
C LEU A 63 -17.91 5.26 -15.92
N PRO A 64 -18.12 6.22 -16.84
CA PRO A 64 -19.37 6.29 -17.58
C PRO A 64 -19.62 5.10 -18.51
N SER A 65 -18.54 4.50 -19.01
CA SER A 65 -18.58 3.33 -19.89
C SER A 65 -18.98 2.03 -19.20
N GLN A 66 -19.02 1.98 -17.86
CA GLN A 66 -19.30 0.77 -17.08
C GLN A 66 -20.47 0.96 -16.11
N GLY A 67 -21.52 1.65 -16.57
CA GLY A 67 -22.76 1.78 -15.80
C GLY A 67 -22.72 2.81 -14.67
N ASN A 68 -21.78 3.77 -14.70
CA ASN A 68 -21.67 4.88 -13.73
C ASN A 68 -21.47 4.45 -12.27
N HIS A 69 -20.87 3.30 -12.03
CA HIS A 69 -20.59 2.90 -10.66
C HIS A 69 -19.36 3.66 -10.10
N THR A 70 -19.31 3.74 -8.77
CA THR A 70 -18.27 4.48 -8.04
C THR A 70 -16.99 3.67 -7.93
N MET A 71 -15.86 4.31 -8.22
CA MET A 71 -14.52 3.79 -7.94
C MET A 71 -13.74 4.76 -7.07
N TYR A 72 -12.77 4.23 -6.33
CA TYR A 72 -11.86 5.03 -5.54
C TYR A 72 -10.46 5.04 -6.16
N VAL A 73 -9.80 6.18 -6.09
CA VAL A 73 -8.42 6.36 -6.55
C VAL A 73 -7.60 6.93 -5.41
N LEU A 74 -6.66 6.15 -4.90
CA LEU A 74 -5.71 6.58 -3.89
C LEU A 74 -4.39 6.94 -4.56
N LEU A 75 -3.91 8.15 -4.30
CA LEU A 75 -2.66 8.65 -4.88
C LEU A 75 -1.53 8.58 -3.85
N GLU A 76 -0.44 7.94 -4.21
CA GLU A 76 0.72 7.72 -3.34
C GLU A 76 2.02 8.11 -4.04
N HIS A 77 2.97 8.63 -3.28
CA HIS A 77 4.33 8.80 -3.78
C HIS A 77 5.19 7.59 -3.35
N VAL A 78 5.72 6.86 -4.33
CA VAL A 78 6.54 5.65 -4.14
C VAL A 78 7.97 5.93 -4.61
N PRO A 79 8.87 6.36 -3.71
CA PRO A 79 10.27 6.61 -4.05
C PRO A 79 11.06 5.31 -3.93
N GLY A 80 11.01 4.43 -4.93
CA GLY A 80 11.81 3.20 -4.92
C GLY A 80 11.17 2.02 -5.60
N GLN A 81 11.71 0.83 -5.33
CA GLN A 81 11.20 -0.45 -5.82
C GLN A 81 10.79 -1.33 -4.65
N ASP A 82 9.81 -2.20 -4.86
CA ASP A 82 9.44 -3.16 -3.83
C ASP A 82 10.52 -4.23 -3.65
N VAL A 83 10.64 -4.75 -2.43
CA VAL A 83 11.68 -5.70 -2.06
C VAL A 83 11.60 -7.00 -2.88
N CYS A 84 10.46 -7.34 -3.52
CA CYS A 84 10.42 -8.52 -4.39
C CYS A 84 11.41 -8.44 -5.54
N TYR A 85 11.80 -7.24 -6.01
CA TYR A 85 12.81 -7.11 -7.05
C TYR A 85 14.19 -7.64 -6.62
N LEU A 86 14.51 -7.58 -5.32
CA LEU A 86 15.75 -8.12 -4.77
C LEU A 86 15.68 -9.62 -4.47
N VAL A 87 14.49 -10.20 -4.50
CA VAL A 87 14.28 -11.62 -4.22
C VAL A 87 14.25 -12.37 -5.54
N PRO A 88 15.23 -13.24 -5.82
CA PRO A 88 15.01 -14.32 -6.75
C PRO A 88 14.38 -15.50 -6.01
N ALA A 89 13.77 -16.38 -6.81
CA ALA A 89 13.61 -17.80 -6.50
C ALA A 89 14.90 -18.36 -5.83
N PRO A 90 14.80 -19.41 -4.99
CA PRO A 90 15.78 -19.88 -3.98
C PRO A 90 17.25 -20.10 -4.39
N THR A 91 17.65 -19.79 -5.63
CA THR A 91 18.97 -20.05 -6.19
C THR A 91 19.81 -18.82 -6.54
N SER A 92 19.31 -17.57 -6.49
CA SER A 92 20.20 -16.43 -6.85
C SER A 92 20.99 -15.84 -5.65
N PRO A 93 22.32 -15.69 -5.82
CA PRO A 93 23.25 -15.23 -4.79
C PRO A 93 23.22 -13.70 -4.56
N SER A 94 22.16 -12.99 -4.97
CA SER A 94 22.18 -11.52 -5.13
C SER A 94 22.23 -10.72 -3.82
N LEU A 95 21.72 -11.25 -2.71
CA LEU A 95 21.66 -10.50 -1.43
C LEU A 95 22.42 -11.21 -0.32
N CYS A 96 23.51 -10.60 0.16
CA CYS A 96 24.29 -11.14 1.27
C CYS A 96 23.50 -11.14 2.59
N LEU A 97 23.94 -11.94 3.56
CA LEU A 97 23.27 -12.08 4.87
C LEU A 97 23.09 -10.72 5.57
N ALA A 98 24.10 -9.86 5.55
CA ALA A 98 24.04 -8.55 6.19
C ALA A 98 22.90 -7.66 5.63
N HIS A 99 22.72 -7.63 4.30
CA HIS A 99 21.61 -6.88 3.69
C HIS A 99 20.25 -7.49 4.01
N ARG A 100 20.13 -8.83 4.04
CA ARG A 100 18.88 -9.50 4.43
C ARG A 100 18.49 -9.16 5.86
N THR A 101 19.46 -9.22 6.78
CA THR A 101 19.24 -8.84 8.19
C THR A 101 18.83 -7.38 8.30
N ALA A 102 19.50 -6.47 7.60
CA ALA A 102 19.14 -5.04 7.63
C ALA A 102 17.72 -4.77 7.12
N ILE A 103 17.26 -5.45 6.06
CA ILE A 103 15.88 -5.32 5.56
C ILE A 103 14.87 -5.82 6.59
N VAL A 104 15.13 -6.98 7.21
CA VAL A 104 14.24 -7.55 8.24
C VAL A 104 14.18 -6.64 9.46
N ASP A 105 15.31 -6.17 9.95
CA ASP A 105 15.39 -5.26 11.11
C ASP A 105 14.65 -3.95 10.82
N ALA A 106 14.85 -3.37 9.63
CA ALA A 106 14.11 -2.17 9.21
C ALA A 106 12.60 -2.42 9.12
N ALA A 107 12.17 -3.54 8.52
CA ALA A 107 10.76 -3.90 8.42
C ALA A 107 10.10 -4.10 9.80
N LEU A 108 10.81 -4.71 10.75
CA LEU A 108 10.33 -4.88 12.13
C LEU A 108 10.19 -3.53 12.84
N ASN A 109 11.17 -2.63 12.69
CA ASN A 109 11.09 -1.29 13.28
C ASN A 109 9.89 -0.51 12.72
N VAL A 110 9.70 -0.50 11.39
CA VAL A 110 8.55 0.14 10.75
C VAL A 110 7.23 -0.50 11.21
N PHE A 111 7.17 -1.83 11.36
CA PHE A 111 5.98 -2.51 11.89
C PHE A 111 5.61 -2.00 13.29
N TYR A 112 6.58 -1.90 14.20
CA TYR A 112 6.33 -1.40 15.55
C TYR A 112 5.96 0.07 15.56
N ASP A 113 6.61 0.91 14.75
CA ASP A 113 6.28 2.33 14.65
C ASP A 113 4.84 2.55 14.13
N ILE A 114 4.41 1.75 13.14
CA ILE A 114 3.02 1.71 12.65
C ILE A 114 2.06 1.30 13.78
N LEU A 115 2.41 0.26 14.55
CA LEU A 115 1.61 -0.22 15.66
C LEU A 115 1.48 0.83 16.77
N MET A 116 2.55 1.56 17.08
CA MET A 116 2.55 2.65 18.06
C MET A 116 1.68 3.84 17.64
N CYS A 117 1.46 4.02 16.33
CA CYS A 117 0.47 4.97 15.80
C CYS A 117 -0.98 4.45 15.89
N GLY A 118 -1.20 3.25 16.45
CA GLY A 118 -2.52 2.64 16.60
C GLY A 118 -3.03 1.90 15.35
N VAL A 119 -2.18 1.69 14.34
CA VAL A 119 -2.56 0.99 13.10
C VAL A 119 -2.06 -0.45 13.16
N LYS A 120 -2.94 -1.42 12.91
CA LYS A 120 -2.56 -2.83 12.80
C LYS A 120 -2.28 -3.17 11.34
N GLN A 121 -1.02 -3.10 10.92
CA GLN A 121 -0.61 -3.61 9.61
C GLN A 121 -0.68 -5.15 9.60
N ARG A 122 -1.40 -5.70 8.61
CA ARG A 122 -1.65 -7.14 8.50
C ARG A 122 -0.88 -7.81 7.37
N ASP A 123 -0.28 -7.03 6.48
CA ASP A 123 0.37 -7.53 5.28
C ASP A 123 1.79 -6.95 5.14
N MET A 124 2.71 -7.36 6.02
CA MET A 124 4.15 -7.03 5.92
C MET A 124 4.89 -7.94 4.93
N ALA A 125 4.24 -8.32 3.83
CA ALA A 125 4.87 -9.11 2.78
C ALA A 125 5.91 -8.27 2.00
N PRO A 126 6.94 -8.90 1.39
CA PRO A 126 7.98 -8.17 0.65
C PRO A 126 7.46 -7.19 -0.42
N ARG A 127 6.31 -7.50 -1.04
CA ARG A 127 5.65 -6.61 -2.03
C ARG A 127 5.19 -5.26 -1.45
N ASN A 128 5.05 -5.16 -0.14
CA ASN A 128 4.60 -3.95 0.56
C ASN A 128 5.76 -3.24 1.28
N LEU A 129 7.00 -3.68 1.07
CA LEU A 129 8.20 -3.02 1.57
C LEU A 129 8.91 -2.38 0.39
N ILE A 130 9.20 -1.07 0.49
CA ILE A 130 9.87 -0.29 -0.56
C ILE A 130 11.26 0.10 -0.08
N ILE A 131 12.25 0.00 -0.97
CA ILE A 131 13.65 0.35 -0.74
C ILE A 131 14.19 1.25 -1.85
#